data_AF-X0XKZ2-F1
#
_entry.id   AF-X0XKZ2-F1
#
_cell.length_a   1.000
_cell.length_b   1.000
_cell.length_c   1.000
_cell.angle_alpha   90.00
_cell.angle_beta   90.00
_cell.angle_gamma   90.00
#
_symmetry.space_group_name_H-M   'P 1'
#
loop_
_entity.id
_entity.type
_entity.pdbx_description
1 polymer ?
#
loop_
_entity_poly.entity_id
_entity_poly.type
_entity_poly.pdbx_seq_one_letter_code
_entity_poly.pdbx_strand_id
1 'polypeptide(L)'
;HGGEQALIMGFDLCFLGREETDRYKGAIGRVMDLLPRQILMNTSHNHVGPSVGTWYSAGYEMPDRLYLNDLERATVRAACEAREAMREVALSAGVTRSALPMNRRRRNENGQIENRPNPDKRPYDRLPLCLFNDRSGEPVCLLFSISTHPSMMSGWQISGEYPGAAMRILDDHLGKPASLFLQGVAGDSKPSVIGRGVDRWRPGTW
;
A
#
# COMPACT_ATOMS: atom_id res chain seq x y z
N HIS A 1 5.19 20.27 -16.77
CA HIS A 1 3.76 20.56 -16.60
C HIS A 1 3.13 20.69 -17.99
N GLY A 2 2.45 19.66 -18.47
CA GLY A 2 2.01 19.57 -19.88
C GLY A 2 0.61 18.98 -20.07
N GLY A 3 -0.27 19.04 -19.06
CA GLY A 3 -1.64 18.53 -19.17
C GLY A 3 -1.75 17.00 -19.28
N GLU A 4 -0.67 16.26 -19.06
CA GLU A 4 -0.68 14.81 -19.13
C GLU A 4 -1.41 14.19 -17.93
N GLN A 5 -2.38 13.32 -18.23
CA GLN A 5 -3.14 12.59 -17.22
C GLN A 5 -2.27 11.50 -16.58
N ALA A 6 -2.50 11.26 -15.28
CA ALA A 6 -1.92 10.14 -14.55
C ALA A 6 -3.00 9.54 -13.64
N LEU A 7 -2.93 8.22 -13.45
CA LEU A 7 -3.80 7.45 -12.56
C LEU A 7 -2.93 6.72 -11.54
N ILE A 8 -3.20 6.92 -10.26
CA ILE A 8 -2.56 6.20 -9.16
C ILE A 8 -3.62 5.31 -8.51
N MET A 9 -3.37 4.00 -8.50
CA MET A 9 -4.26 3.00 -7.94
C MET A 9 -3.59 2.37 -6.72
N GLY A 10 -4.29 2.35 -5.59
CA GLY A 10 -3.88 1.66 -4.37
C GLY A 10 -4.65 0.35 -4.19
N PHE A 11 -3.95 -0.72 -3.86
CA PHE A 11 -4.50 -2.05 -3.65
C PHE A 11 -4.14 -2.57 -2.27
N ASP A 12 -5.14 -3.03 -1.52
CA ASP A 12 -4.93 -3.80 -0.30
C ASP A 12 -4.60 -5.26 -0.63
N LEU A 13 -3.43 -5.47 -1.24
CA LEU A 13 -2.90 -6.77 -1.65
C LEU A 13 -1.42 -6.89 -1.25
N CYS A 14 -0.91 -8.12 -1.25
CA CYS A 14 0.52 -8.39 -1.12
C CYS A 14 1.29 -7.82 -2.33
N PHE A 15 0.93 -8.29 -3.52
CA PHE A 15 1.61 -7.91 -4.74
C PHE A 15 0.65 -8.04 -5.92
N LEU A 16 1.02 -7.43 -7.04
CA LEU A 16 0.41 -7.69 -8.34
C LEU A 16 1.49 -8.32 -9.23
N GLY A 17 1.19 -9.48 -9.80
CA GLY A 17 2.03 -10.09 -10.81
C GLY A 17 2.11 -9.24 -12.07
N ARG A 18 3.11 -9.50 -12.91
CA ARG A 18 3.26 -8.81 -14.20
C ARG A 18 2.05 -9.04 -15.10
N GLU A 19 1.58 -10.28 -15.18
CA GLU A 19 0.42 -10.66 -16.01
C GLU A 19 -0.83 -9.88 -15.61
N GLU A 20 -1.13 -9.81 -14.31
CA GLU A 20 -2.28 -9.07 -13.78
C GLU A 20 -2.10 -7.57 -13.98
N THR A 21 -0.90 -7.04 -13.74
CA THR A 21 -0.61 -5.61 -13.96
C THR A 21 -0.83 -5.22 -15.42
N ASP A 22 -0.29 -5.99 -16.37
CA ASP A 22 -0.42 -5.71 -17.81
C ASP A 22 -1.90 -5.85 -18.25
N ARG A 23 -2.58 -6.88 -17.75
CA ARG A 23 -4.01 -7.10 -17.99
C ARG A 23 -4.87 -5.94 -17.49
N TYR A 24 -4.67 -5.51 -16.25
CA TYR A 24 -5.45 -4.44 -15.62
C TYR A 24 -5.15 -3.08 -16.25
N LYS A 25 -3.88 -2.77 -16.54
CA LYS A 25 -3.52 -1.55 -17.30
C LYS A 25 -4.12 -1.54 -18.70
N GLY A 26 -4.14 -2.68 -19.39
CA GLY A 26 -4.80 -2.80 -20.69
C GLY A 26 -6.31 -2.57 -20.61
N ALA A 27 -6.97 -3.11 -19.58
CA ALA A 27 -8.40 -2.89 -19.37
C ALA A 27 -8.75 -1.43 -19.06
N ILE A 28 -7.98 -0.80 -18.18
CA ILE A 28 -8.08 0.64 -17.88
C ILE A 28 -7.84 1.46 -19.15
N GLY A 29 -6.74 1.20 -19.88
CA GLY A 29 -6.37 1.95 -21.07
C GLY A 29 -7.46 1.93 -22.15
N ARG A 30 -8.14 0.79 -22.34
CA ARG A 30 -9.25 0.66 -23.31
C ARG A 30 -10.46 1.55 -22.99
N VAL A 31 -10.77 1.77 -21.71
CA VAL A 31 -11.96 2.55 -21.32
C VAL A 31 -11.62 4.00 -20.95
N MET A 32 -10.35 4.27 -20.63
CA MET A 32 -9.87 5.56 -20.17
C MET A 32 -9.04 6.34 -21.17
N ASP A 33 -8.59 5.71 -22.26
CA ASP A 33 -7.60 6.26 -23.20
C ASP A 33 -6.29 6.67 -22.51
N LEU A 34 -5.83 5.84 -21.57
CA LEU A 34 -4.58 6.03 -20.83
C LEU A 34 -3.50 5.06 -21.32
N LEU A 35 -2.29 5.58 -21.49
CA LEU A 35 -1.11 4.76 -21.76
C LEU A 35 -0.67 4.01 -20.48
N PRO A 36 -0.08 2.81 -20.59
CA PRO A 36 0.42 2.06 -19.44
C PRO A 36 1.39 2.83 -18.52
N ARG A 37 2.15 3.79 -19.07
CA ARG A 37 3.08 4.67 -18.33
C ARG A 37 2.38 5.73 -17.48
N GLN A 38 1.13 6.03 -17.79
CA GLN A 38 0.30 6.97 -17.04
C GLN A 38 -0.39 6.30 -15.85
N ILE A 39 -0.30 4.97 -15.72
CA ILE A 39 -0.99 4.20 -14.69
C ILE A 39 0.06 3.64 -13.70
N LEU A 40 0.00 4.08 -12.45
CA LEU A 40 0.74 3.50 -11.33
C LEU A 40 -0.19 2.57 -10.56
N MET A 41 0.24 1.31 -10.38
CA MET A 41 -0.45 0.33 -9.54
C MET A 41 0.42 0.05 -8.33
N ASN A 42 -0.07 0.42 -7.15
CA ASN A 42 0.63 0.28 -5.88
C ASN A 42 -0.10 -0.74 -5.00
N THR A 43 0.63 -1.71 -4.46
CA THR A 43 0.09 -2.60 -3.42
C THR A 43 0.56 -2.17 -2.05
N SER A 44 -0.31 -2.26 -1.03
CA SER A 44 0.07 -1.96 0.35
C SER A 44 1.05 -3.00 0.92
N HIS A 45 1.13 -4.17 0.30
CA HIS A 45 2.00 -5.29 0.65
C HIS A 45 1.57 -6.04 1.91
N ASN A 46 0.26 -6.14 2.16
CA ASN A 46 -0.27 -6.97 3.24
C ASN A 46 -0.08 -8.47 2.96
N HIS A 47 -0.05 -9.29 4.01
CA HIS A 47 0.13 -10.75 3.88
C HIS A 47 -1.13 -11.56 4.23
N VAL A 48 -2.27 -10.87 4.33
CA VAL A 48 -3.57 -11.45 4.71
C VAL A 48 -4.67 -11.05 3.72
N GLY A 49 -4.31 -10.80 2.46
CA GLY A 49 -5.23 -10.67 1.34
C GLY A 49 -5.18 -11.91 0.44
N PRO A 50 -6.20 -12.16 -0.40
CA PRO A 50 -6.14 -13.22 -1.40
C PRO A 50 -4.94 -13.04 -2.34
N SER A 51 -4.37 -14.15 -2.80
CA SER A 51 -3.26 -14.12 -3.75
C SER A 51 -3.69 -13.52 -5.09
N VAL A 52 -2.79 -12.76 -5.72
CA VAL A 52 -3.00 -12.18 -7.05
C VAL A 52 -1.74 -12.38 -7.88
N GLY A 53 -1.88 -13.15 -8.95
CA GLY A 53 -0.76 -13.58 -9.79
C GLY A 53 0.08 -14.72 -9.21
N THR A 54 1.07 -15.11 -9.99
CA THR A 54 1.92 -16.25 -9.70
C THR A 54 3.24 -15.79 -9.08
N TRP A 55 3.41 -15.98 -7.78
CA TRP A 55 4.71 -15.79 -7.15
C TRP A 55 5.47 -17.12 -7.21
N TYR A 56 6.17 -17.34 -8.34
CA TYR A 56 6.85 -18.61 -8.63
C TYR A 56 7.79 -19.09 -7.52
N SER A 57 8.49 -18.18 -6.83
CA SER A 57 9.40 -18.54 -5.73
C SER A 57 8.74 -18.78 -4.36
N ALA A 58 7.43 -18.55 -4.23
CA ALA A 58 6.70 -18.77 -2.98
C ALA A 58 5.84 -20.04 -2.98
N GLY A 59 5.76 -20.76 -4.11
CA GLY A 59 5.04 -22.03 -4.20
C GLY A 59 3.53 -21.92 -3.98
N TYR A 60 2.95 -20.72 -4.16
CA TYR A 60 1.51 -20.54 -3.99
C TYR A 60 0.71 -21.29 -5.05
N GLU A 61 -0.45 -21.78 -4.64
CA GLU A 61 -1.49 -22.23 -5.54
C GLU A 61 -1.88 -21.11 -6.52
N MET A 62 -2.35 -21.50 -7.70
CA MET A 62 -2.87 -20.53 -8.66
C MET A 62 -4.05 -19.78 -8.05
N PRO A 63 -4.09 -18.44 -8.14
CA PRO A 63 -5.22 -17.68 -7.65
C PRO A 63 -6.52 -18.10 -8.31
N ASP A 64 -7.63 -17.98 -7.57
CA ASP A 64 -8.96 -18.23 -8.09
C ASP A 64 -9.26 -17.28 -9.28
N ARG A 65 -9.63 -17.86 -10.43
CA ARG A 65 -9.86 -17.10 -11.67
C ARG A 65 -11.10 -16.20 -11.59
N LEU A 66 -12.14 -16.60 -10.84
CA LEU A 66 -13.33 -15.77 -10.62
C LEU A 66 -12.96 -14.54 -9.80
N TYR A 67 -12.17 -14.73 -8.73
CA TYR A 67 -11.65 -13.62 -7.94
C TYR A 67 -10.80 -12.66 -8.77
N LEU A 68 -9.88 -13.17 -9.61
CA LEU A 68 -9.06 -12.32 -10.49
C LEU A 68 -9.92 -11.50 -11.48
N ASN A 69 -11.03 -12.07 -11.97
CA ASN A 69 -11.96 -11.38 -12.85
C ASN A 69 -12.77 -10.31 -12.10
N ASP A 70 -13.20 -10.59 -10.87
CA ASP A 70 -13.87 -9.60 -10.01
C ASP A 70 -12.93 -8.44 -9.65
N LEU A 71 -11.67 -8.76 -9.34
CA LEU A 71 -10.64 -7.76 -9.06
C LEU A 71 -10.38 -6.87 -10.27
N GLU A 72 -10.31 -7.41 -11.50
CA GLU A 72 -10.21 -6.60 -12.72
C GLU A 72 -11.40 -5.64 -12.86
N ARG A 73 -12.62 -6.16 -12.71
CA ARG A 73 -13.85 -5.34 -12.82
C ARG A 73 -13.85 -4.22 -11.77
N ALA A 74 -13.50 -4.54 -10.53
CA ALA A 74 -13.40 -3.55 -9.46
C ALA A 74 -12.33 -2.50 -9.74
N THR A 75 -11.17 -2.93 -10.28
CA THR A 75 -10.06 -2.04 -10.65
C THR A 75 -10.48 -1.05 -11.73
N VAL A 76 -11.11 -1.52 -12.80
CA VAL A 76 -11.58 -0.67 -13.90
C VAL A 76 -12.68 0.28 -13.41
N ARG A 77 -13.63 -0.22 -12.61
CA ARG A 77 -14.71 0.60 -12.04
C ARG A 77 -14.16 1.73 -11.18
N ALA A 78 -13.24 1.44 -10.25
CA ALA A 78 -12.63 2.46 -9.39
C ALA A 78 -11.87 3.53 -10.20
N ALA A 79 -11.22 3.13 -11.29
CA ALA A 79 -10.55 4.06 -12.20
C ALA A 79 -11.53 4.99 -12.94
N CYS A 80 -12.68 4.46 -13.39
CA CYS A 80 -13.75 5.25 -13.99
C CYS A 80 -14.39 6.21 -12.97
N GLU A 81 -14.71 5.74 -11.77
CA GLU A 81 -15.26 6.56 -10.67
C GLU A 81 -14.31 7.72 -10.33
N ALA A 82 -13.00 7.47 -10.26
CA ALA A 82 -11.99 8.51 -10.04
C ALA A 82 -11.96 9.55 -11.18
N ARG A 83 -12.12 9.12 -12.43
CA ARG A 83 -12.20 10.02 -13.60
C ARG A 83 -13.47 10.88 -13.57
N GLU A 84 -14.61 10.29 -13.25
CA GLU A 84 -15.88 11.01 -13.15
C GLU A 84 -15.90 12.02 -12.01
N ALA A 85 -15.18 11.73 -10.92
CA ALA A 85 -15.03 12.62 -9.77
C ALA A 85 -13.93 13.69 -9.93
N MET A 86 -13.25 13.77 -11.09
CA MET A 86 -12.19 14.73 -11.34
C MET A 86 -12.69 16.16 -11.15
N ARG A 87 -11.91 16.93 -10.41
CA ARG A 87 -12.15 18.34 -10.15
C ARG A 87 -10.83 19.04 -9.91
N GLU A 88 -10.85 20.35 -10.03
CA GLU A 88 -9.68 21.16 -9.70
C GLU A 88 -9.41 21.13 -8.19
N VAL A 89 -8.13 20.98 -7.84
CA VAL A 89 -7.66 20.87 -6.47
C VAL A 89 -6.38 21.66 -6.26
N ALA A 90 -6.18 22.14 -5.03
CA ALA A 90 -4.89 22.63 -4.55
C ALA A 90 -4.13 21.48 -3.90
N LEU A 91 -2.87 21.28 -4.32
CA LEU A 91 -1.96 20.30 -3.75
C LEU A 91 -1.07 20.95 -2.69
N SER A 92 -1.08 20.39 -1.48
CA SER A 92 -0.08 20.64 -0.45
C SER A 92 0.74 19.37 -0.22
N ALA A 93 2.06 19.50 -0.14
CA ALA A 93 2.97 18.38 0.09
C ALA A 93 3.84 18.63 1.33
N GLY A 94 4.11 17.57 2.08
CA GLY A 94 4.91 17.64 3.30
C GLY A 94 5.61 16.33 3.61
N VAL A 95 6.61 16.40 4.49
CA VAL A 95 7.29 15.22 5.02
C VAL A 95 7.39 15.34 6.53
N THR A 96 6.91 14.33 7.22
CA THR A 96 7.10 14.17 8.67
C THR A 96 7.82 12.85 8.96
N ARG A 97 7.77 12.37 10.21
CA ARG A 97 8.35 11.10 10.62
C ARG A 97 7.30 10.16 11.21
N SER A 98 7.47 8.87 10.97
CA SER A 98 6.71 7.80 11.62
C SER A 98 7.62 7.00 12.56
N ALA A 99 7.13 6.68 13.75
CA ALA A 99 7.79 5.77 14.68
C ALA A 99 7.46 4.29 14.39
N LEU A 100 6.65 4.01 13.37
CA LEU A 100 6.22 2.67 13.02
C LEU A 100 7.34 1.78 12.45
N PRO A 101 8.22 2.25 11.55
CA PRO A 101 9.29 1.40 11.03
C PRO A 101 10.27 0.99 12.13
N MET A 102 10.60 -0.30 12.21
CA MET A 102 11.72 -0.84 13.00
C MET A 102 12.51 -1.79 12.13
N ASN A 103 13.85 -1.73 12.17
CA ASN A 103 14.67 -2.63 11.37
C ASN A 103 14.46 -4.09 11.80
N ARG A 104 14.41 -5.00 10.82
CA ARG A 104 14.17 -6.44 11.03
C ARG A 104 15.39 -7.33 10.81
N ARG A 105 16.55 -6.76 10.54
CA ARG A 105 17.81 -7.48 10.26
C ARG A 105 18.75 -7.33 11.44
N ARG A 106 18.64 -8.22 12.43
CA ARG A 106 19.54 -8.21 13.61
C ARG A 106 20.67 -9.21 13.41
N ARG A 107 21.91 -8.77 13.66
CA ARG A 107 23.08 -9.64 13.65
C ARG A 107 23.17 -10.38 14.98
N ASN A 108 23.29 -11.71 14.96
CA ASN A 108 23.55 -12.51 16.17
C ASN A 108 25.06 -12.57 16.47
N GLU A 109 25.43 -13.17 17.62
CA GLU A 109 26.82 -13.31 18.07
C GLU A 109 27.70 -14.06 17.06
N ASN A 110 27.13 -15.02 16.34
CA ASN A 110 27.80 -15.78 15.27
C ASN A 110 27.92 -15.00 13.95
N GLY A 111 27.43 -13.76 13.90
CA GLY A 111 27.48 -12.90 12.73
C GLY A 111 26.39 -13.14 11.68
N GLN A 112 25.45 -14.05 11.92
CA GLN A 112 24.32 -14.30 11.02
C GLN A 112 23.26 -13.21 11.16
N ILE A 113 22.58 -12.89 10.05
CA ILE A 113 21.46 -11.93 10.06
C ILE A 113 20.15 -12.70 10.23
N GLU A 114 19.44 -12.39 11.30
CA GLU A 114 18.15 -12.99 11.62
C GLU A 114 17.01 -11.97 11.43
N ASN A 115 15.82 -12.50 11.10
CA ASN A 115 14.59 -11.72 11.09
C ASN A 115 14.09 -11.45 12.51
N ARG A 116 14.64 -10.44 13.18
CA ARG A 116 14.34 -10.07 14.57
C ARG A 116 14.27 -8.56 14.77
N PRO A 117 13.54 -8.08 15.81
CA PRO A 117 13.54 -6.67 16.18
C PRO A 117 14.97 -6.13 16.36
N ASN A 118 15.32 -5.08 15.63
CA ASN A 118 16.62 -4.41 15.71
C ASN A 118 16.41 -2.90 15.93
N PRO A 119 16.17 -2.46 17.19
CA PRO A 119 15.95 -1.05 17.50
C PRO A 119 17.22 -0.19 17.35
N ASP A 120 18.41 -0.81 17.43
CA ASP A 120 19.70 -0.11 17.35
C ASP A 120 20.04 0.34 15.93
N LYS A 121 19.40 -0.27 14.91
CA LYS A 121 19.58 0.11 13.52
C LYS A 121 18.48 1.05 13.05
N ARG A 122 18.90 2.26 12.66
CA ARG A 122 18.00 3.29 12.13
C ARG A 122 17.22 2.80 10.90
N PRO A 123 15.87 2.82 10.92
CA PRO A 123 15.05 2.53 9.75
C PRO A 123 14.83 3.81 8.89
N TYR A 124 14.24 3.65 7.72
CA TYR A 124 13.71 4.79 6.96
C TYR A 124 12.39 5.25 7.60
N ASP A 125 12.43 6.37 8.30
CA ASP A 125 11.36 6.88 9.16
C ASP A 125 10.58 8.06 8.54
N ARG A 126 10.93 8.51 7.33
CA ARG A 126 10.21 9.62 6.69
C ARG A 126 8.83 9.16 6.24
N LEU A 127 7.83 10.01 6.50
CA LEU A 127 6.44 9.86 6.11
C LEU A 127 6.09 11.04 5.18
N PRO A 128 6.27 10.89 3.86
CA PRO A 128 5.79 11.88 2.91
C PRO A 128 4.27 11.80 2.77
N LEU A 129 3.65 12.95 2.57
CA LEU A 129 2.22 13.08 2.31
C LEU A 129 1.92 14.16 1.27
N CYS A 130 0.83 13.97 0.54
CA CYS A 130 0.25 14.94 -0.37
C CYS A 130 -1.25 15.05 -0.07
N LEU A 131 -1.71 16.23 0.34
CA LEU A 131 -3.11 16.53 0.55
C LEU A 131 -3.64 17.35 -0.64
N PHE A 132 -4.73 16.88 -1.22
CA PHE A 132 -5.43 17.53 -2.31
C PHE A 132 -6.76 18.05 -1.77
N ASN A 133 -6.93 19.36 -1.76
CA ASN A 133 -8.17 20.01 -1.32
C ASN A 133 -8.87 20.66 -2.50
N ASP A 134 -10.20 20.64 -2.53
CA ASP A 134 -10.95 21.38 -3.53
C ASP A 134 -10.96 22.90 -3.23
N ARG A 135 -11.64 23.67 -4.09
CA ARG A 135 -11.74 25.13 -3.96
C ARG A 135 -12.44 25.61 -2.67
N SER A 136 -13.23 24.74 -2.02
CA SER A 136 -13.88 25.03 -0.73
C SER A 136 -12.99 24.71 0.48
N GLY A 137 -11.81 24.11 0.25
CA GLY A 137 -10.88 23.68 1.29
C GLY A 137 -11.13 22.25 1.77
N GLU A 138 -12.09 21.55 1.19
CA GLU A 138 -12.46 20.18 1.59
C GLU A 138 -11.46 19.15 1.04
N PRO A 139 -11.07 18.13 1.84
CA PRO A 139 -10.16 17.08 1.39
C PRO A 139 -10.81 16.23 0.29
N VAL A 140 -10.07 16.04 -0.79
CA VAL A 140 -10.43 15.16 -1.93
C VAL A 140 -9.59 13.90 -1.92
N CYS A 141 -8.29 14.03 -1.63
CA CYS A 141 -7.40 12.89 -1.52
C CYS A 141 -6.24 13.19 -0.56
N LEU A 142 -5.87 12.20 0.27
CA LEU A 142 -4.66 12.19 1.06
C LEU A 142 -3.79 11.03 0.62
N LEU A 143 -2.71 11.31 -0.11
CA LEU A 143 -1.66 10.32 -0.37
C LEU A 143 -0.68 10.34 0.79
N PHE A 144 -0.32 9.17 1.31
CA PHE A 144 0.73 9.06 2.31
C PHE A 144 1.51 7.76 2.17
N SER A 145 2.75 7.75 2.65
CA SER A 145 3.61 6.56 2.59
C SER A 145 4.31 6.30 3.91
N ILE A 146 4.44 5.02 4.26
CA ILE A 146 5.25 4.56 5.38
C ILE A 146 6.14 3.42 4.88
N SER A 147 7.43 3.49 5.18
CA SER A 147 8.41 2.46 4.80
C SER A 147 8.42 1.31 5.81
N THR A 148 7.28 0.62 5.95
CA THR A 148 7.09 -0.50 6.89
C THR A 148 6.38 -1.68 6.24
N HIS A 149 6.89 -2.90 6.42
CA HIS A 149 6.32 -4.10 5.83
C HIS A 149 5.07 -4.53 6.61
N PRO A 150 3.85 -4.49 6.04
CA PRO A 150 2.66 -4.96 6.74
C PRO A 150 2.77 -6.46 6.91
N SER A 151 3.08 -6.88 8.13
CA SER A 151 3.33 -8.28 8.49
C SER A 151 3.14 -8.44 9.99
N MET A 152 2.09 -7.77 10.51
CA MET A 152 1.66 -7.92 11.89
C MET A 152 0.71 -9.10 12.01
N MET A 153 -0.12 -9.32 10.99
CA MET A 153 -1.18 -10.30 11.05
C MET A 153 -0.79 -11.63 10.40
N SER A 154 -1.43 -12.70 10.86
CA SER A 154 -1.38 -14.03 10.27
C SER A 154 -2.73 -14.71 10.48
N GLY A 155 -3.16 -15.56 9.56
CA GLY A 155 -4.43 -16.27 9.65
C GLY A 155 -5.19 -16.22 8.32
N TRP A 156 -6.49 -16.52 8.39
CA TRP A 156 -7.34 -16.63 7.21
C TRP A 156 -8.32 -15.45 7.04
N GLN A 157 -8.38 -14.54 8.02
CA GLN A 157 -9.20 -13.35 7.91
C GLN A 157 -8.58 -12.35 6.94
N ILE A 158 -9.42 -11.79 6.05
CA ILE A 158 -8.98 -10.82 5.04
C ILE A 158 -8.86 -9.42 5.65
N SER A 159 -7.76 -8.71 5.37
CA SER A 159 -7.58 -7.32 5.81
C SER A 159 -6.52 -6.55 5.02
N GLY A 160 -6.66 -5.23 5.01
CA GLY A 160 -5.64 -4.29 4.55
C GLY A 160 -4.50 -4.04 5.57
N GLU A 161 -4.45 -4.76 6.68
CA GLU A 161 -3.49 -4.61 7.79
C GLU A 161 -3.38 -3.16 8.32
N TYR A 162 -2.21 -2.78 8.86
CA TYR A 162 -1.98 -1.43 9.35
C TYR A 162 -2.20 -0.35 8.27
N PRO A 163 -1.91 -0.56 6.96
CA PRO A 163 -2.26 0.41 5.93
C PRO A 163 -3.76 0.70 5.89
N GLY A 164 -4.60 -0.35 5.83
CA GLY A 164 -6.04 -0.21 5.85
C GLY A 164 -6.57 0.42 7.13
N ALA A 165 -6.00 0.07 8.29
CA ALA A 165 -6.34 0.70 9.57
C ALA A 165 -5.95 2.19 9.62
N ALA A 166 -4.77 2.54 9.09
CA ALA A 166 -4.32 3.92 9.00
C ALA A 166 -5.20 4.75 8.07
N MET A 167 -5.60 4.21 6.91
CA MET A 167 -6.52 4.88 5.99
C MET A 167 -7.86 5.17 6.67
N ARG A 168 -8.47 4.19 7.36
CA ARG A 168 -9.73 4.42 8.10
C ARG A 168 -9.62 5.51 9.14
N ILE A 169 -8.57 5.49 9.98
CA ILE A 169 -8.37 6.51 11.03
C ILE A 169 -8.19 7.90 10.42
N LEU A 170 -7.46 8.00 9.30
CA LEU A 170 -7.28 9.26 8.58
C LEU A 170 -8.57 9.72 7.93
N ASP A 171 -9.34 8.81 7.32
CA ASP A 171 -10.63 9.11 6.69
C ASP A 171 -11.67 9.57 7.72
N ASP A 172 -11.72 8.93 8.89
CA ASP A 172 -12.56 9.34 10.01
C ASP A 172 -12.17 10.76 10.48
N HIS A 173 -10.86 11.05 10.56
CA HIS A 173 -10.37 12.39 10.90
C HIS A 173 -10.72 13.44 9.83
N LEU A 174 -10.71 13.06 8.55
CA LEU A 174 -11.08 13.91 7.42
C LEU A 174 -12.61 13.99 7.22
N GLY A 175 -13.39 13.18 7.94
CA GLY A 175 -14.84 13.09 7.84
C GLY A 175 -15.35 12.41 6.57
N LYS A 176 -14.47 11.81 5.75
CA LYS A 176 -14.83 11.10 4.51
C LYS A 176 -13.69 10.20 4.00
N PRO A 177 -14.00 9.19 3.16
CA PRO A 177 -12.98 8.40 2.47
C PRO A 177 -12.17 9.26 1.50
N ALA A 178 -10.88 9.45 1.79
CA ALA A 178 -9.97 10.24 0.96
C ALA A 178 -8.53 9.69 0.93
N SER A 179 -8.18 8.81 1.86
CA SER A 179 -6.81 8.36 2.09
C SER A 179 -6.41 7.25 1.14
N LEU A 180 -5.20 7.34 0.58
CA LEU A 180 -4.60 6.31 -0.25
C LEU A 180 -3.15 6.09 0.16
N PHE A 181 -2.87 4.87 0.62
CA PHE A 181 -1.54 4.47 1.07
C PHE A 181 -0.65 4.05 -0.10
N LEU A 182 0.58 4.55 -0.12
CA LEU A 182 1.64 4.15 -1.05
C LEU A 182 2.77 3.46 -0.29
N GLN A 183 3.14 2.25 -0.71
CA GLN A 183 4.13 1.46 0.01
C GLN A 183 5.54 2.07 -0.13
N GLY A 184 6.19 2.30 1.01
CA GLY A 184 7.54 2.87 1.05
C GLY A 184 8.64 1.83 0.88
N VAL A 185 9.89 2.20 1.22
CA VAL A 185 11.07 1.33 1.16
C VAL A 185 11.12 0.35 2.35
N ALA A 186 10.19 -0.59 2.36
CA ALA A 186 9.89 -1.47 3.49
C ALA A 186 10.63 -2.83 3.49
N GLY A 187 11.71 -2.97 2.72
CA GLY A 187 12.36 -4.27 2.51
C GLY A 187 13.02 -4.87 3.76
N ASP A 188 13.41 -4.03 4.72
CA ASP A 188 14.10 -4.44 5.94
C ASP A 188 13.46 -3.88 7.22
N SER A 189 12.20 -3.48 7.16
CA SER A 189 11.46 -2.95 8.31
C SER A 189 10.20 -3.75 8.63
N LYS A 190 9.79 -3.78 9.90
CA LYS A 190 8.49 -4.27 10.39
C LYS A 190 7.90 -3.27 11.38
N PRO A 191 6.59 -3.34 11.68
CA PRO A 191 5.96 -2.45 12.65
C PRO A 191 6.59 -2.58 14.04
N SER A 192 7.01 -1.45 14.60
CA SER A 192 7.72 -1.38 15.88
C SER A 192 6.85 -1.85 17.05
N VAL A 193 5.52 -1.72 16.94
CA VAL A 193 4.55 -2.12 17.96
C VAL A 193 4.61 -3.62 18.29
N ILE A 194 4.99 -4.48 17.34
CA ILE A 194 5.12 -5.93 17.54
C ILE A 194 6.56 -6.38 17.89
N GLY A 195 7.52 -5.45 17.93
CA GLY A 195 8.94 -5.72 18.20
C GLY A 195 9.53 -4.95 19.38
N ARG A 196 8.79 -4.01 19.96
CA ARG A 196 9.29 -3.18 21.07
C ARG A 196 9.43 -4.00 22.36
N GLY A 197 10.63 -3.95 22.95
CA GLY A 197 10.91 -4.60 24.23
C GLY A 197 10.92 -6.13 24.19
N VAL A 198 11.08 -6.72 23.01
CA VAL A 198 11.04 -8.17 22.81
C VAL A 198 12.17 -8.66 21.93
N ASP A 199 12.60 -9.89 22.21
CA ASP A 199 13.66 -10.56 21.47
C ASP A 199 13.18 -11.10 20.10
N ARG A 200 11.90 -11.44 20.00
CA ARG A 200 11.24 -11.99 18.81
C ARG A 200 9.96 -11.21 18.49
N TRP A 201 9.59 -11.16 17.21
CA TRP A 201 8.34 -10.56 16.76
C TRP A 201 7.14 -11.24 17.41
N ARG A 202 6.24 -10.43 17.99
CA ARG A 202 4.93 -10.91 18.45
C ARG A 202 3.94 -10.88 17.28
N PRO A 203 2.99 -11.82 17.19
CA PRO A 203 1.83 -11.64 16.32
C PRO A 203 1.06 -10.38 16.73
N GLY A 204 0.60 -9.61 15.75
CA GLY A 204 -0.36 -8.53 15.95
C GLY A 204 -1.74 -9.09 16.26
N THR A 205 -2.58 -8.22 16.81
CA THR A 205 -4.02 -8.47 17.00
C THR A 205 -4.81 -7.65 15.99
N TRP A 206 -6.04 -8.12 15.72
CA TRP A 206 -6.99 -7.46 14.82
C TRP A 206 -7.50 -6.13 15.39
#